data_AF-A0AAV4QFV4-F1
#
_entry.id   AF-A0AAV4QFV4-F1
#
_cell.length_a   1.000
_cell.length_b   1.000
_cell.length_c   1.000
_cell.angle_alpha   90.00
_cell.angle_beta   90.00
_cell.angle_gamma   90.00
#
_symmetry.space_group_name_H-M   'P 1'
#
loop_
_entity.id
_entity.type
_entity.pdbx_description
1 polymer ?
#
loop_
_entity_poly.entity_id
_entity_poly.type
_entity_poly.pdbx_seq_one_letter_code
_entity_poly.pdbx_strand_id
1 'polypeptide(L)'
;MWSLGQIAGINDCIYRHMSSNSYVTIVDLDEFITPRHVMTIQELMLVHERRGRMIGSFVFRSCVFCLEYKQDIFPHYIPHFITQTCVRRENWIYPFLIRTKYIVKPSRVIMAGVHHVWNLCLVQRGETSSCKSSPGSSLQKSSVSWEQKDGGKSEVDPMSRKYLNHLLRSKAVKIWKELF
;
A
#
# COMPACT_ATOMS: atom_id res chain seq x y z
N MET A 1 -18.82 12.09 -9.74
CA MET A 1 -19.47 10.94 -10.40
C MET A 1 -18.53 9.73 -10.55
N TRP A 2 -17.25 9.92 -10.90
CA TRP A 2 -16.26 8.84 -11.08
C TRP A 2 -15.90 7.98 -9.84
N SER A 3 -16.15 8.46 -8.62
CA SER A 3 -15.77 7.74 -7.38
C SER A 3 -16.75 6.63 -6.98
N LEU A 4 -18.02 6.69 -7.40
CA LEU A 4 -19.05 5.74 -6.94
C LEU A 4 -18.81 4.33 -7.46
N GLY A 5 -18.36 4.18 -8.72
CA GLY A 5 -18.03 2.88 -9.31
C GLY A 5 -16.86 2.20 -8.61
N GLN A 6 -15.82 2.97 -8.25
CA GLN A 6 -14.69 2.45 -7.46
C GLN A 6 -15.14 1.96 -6.09
N ILE A 7 -15.95 2.75 -5.39
CA ILE A 7 -16.48 2.38 -4.07
C ILE A 7 -17.34 1.11 -4.17
N ALA A 8 -18.21 1.02 -5.18
CA ALA A 8 -19.03 -0.17 -5.40
C ALA A 8 -18.15 -1.41 -5.64
N GLY A 9 -17.15 -1.32 -6.52
CA GLY A 9 -16.22 -2.41 -6.80
C GLY A 9 -15.38 -2.83 -5.59
N ILE A 10 -14.92 -1.86 -4.79
CA ILE A 10 -14.18 -2.13 -3.54
C ILE A 10 -15.05 -2.92 -2.56
N ASN A 11 -16.28 -2.46 -2.30
CA ASN A 11 -17.16 -3.14 -1.36
C ASN A 11 -17.54 -4.53 -1.88
N ASP A 12 -17.92 -4.66 -3.15
CA ASP A 12 -18.24 -5.95 -3.78
C ASP A 12 -17.07 -6.95 -3.69
N CYS A 13 -15.82 -6.48 -3.88
CA CYS A 13 -14.62 -7.29 -3.64
C CYS A 13 -14.51 -7.75 -2.17
N ILE A 14 -14.62 -6.82 -1.21
CA ILE A 14 -14.54 -7.14 0.22
C ILE A 14 -15.62 -8.15 0.63
N TYR A 15 -16.86 -7.94 0.19
CA TYR A 15 -17.99 -8.82 0.52
C TYR A 15 -17.83 -10.21 -0.08
N ARG A 16 -17.37 -10.35 -1.34
CA ARG A 16 -17.10 -11.66 -1.95
C ARG A 16 -16.03 -12.47 -1.21
N HIS A 17 -15.10 -11.77 -0.57
CA HIS A 17 -14.00 -12.39 0.19
C HIS A 17 -14.28 -12.48 1.71
N MET A 18 -15.50 -12.16 2.15
CA MET A 18 -15.83 -12.05 3.58
C MET A 18 -15.67 -13.34 4.37
N SER A 19 -15.97 -14.49 3.76
CA SER A 19 -15.91 -15.81 4.39
C SER A 19 -14.64 -16.60 4.05
N SER A 20 -13.95 -16.25 2.95
CA SER A 20 -12.87 -17.04 2.38
C SER A 20 -11.47 -16.51 2.70
N ASN A 21 -11.33 -15.19 2.90
CA ASN A 21 -10.02 -14.57 3.11
C ASN A 21 -9.95 -13.84 4.46
N SER A 22 -8.89 -14.09 5.22
CA SER A 22 -8.65 -13.40 6.49
C SER A 22 -8.28 -11.92 6.29
N TYR A 23 -7.67 -11.58 5.16
CA TYR A 23 -7.23 -10.23 4.83
C TYR A 23 -7.49 -9.91 3.36
N VAL A 24 -7.88 -8.67 3.07
CA VAL A 24 -8.00 -8.10 1.73
C VAL A 24 -7.24 -6.78 1.67
N THR A 25 -6.45 -6.57 0.63
CA THR A 25 -5.68 -5.34 0.42
C THR A 25 -6.36 -4.49 -0.63
N ILE A 26 -6.59 -3.21 -0.32
CA ILE A 26 -7.16 -2.24 -1.27
C ILE A 26 -6.07 -1.22 -1.59
N VAL A 27 -5.54 -1.28 -2.82
CA VAL A 27 -4.46 -0.42 -3.35
C VAL A 27 -4.73 -0.10 -4.82
N ASP A 28 -4.22 1.03 -5.30
CA ASP A 28 -4.27 1.38 -6.72
C ASP A 28 -3.12 0.70 -7.48
N LEU A 29 -3.21 0.59 -8.82
CA LEU A 29 -2.22 -0.14 -9.62
C LEU A 29 -0.82 0.50 -9.63
N ASP A 30 -0.77 1.82 -9.50
CA ASP A 30 0.44 2.63 -9.42
C ASP A 30 0.99 2.74 -7.98
N GLU A 31 0.35 2.04 -7.04
CA GLU A 31 0.59 2.14 -5.62
C GLU A 31 1.02 0.81 -4.99
N PHE A 32 2.00 0.85 -4.09
CA PHE A 32 2.45 -0.37 -3.41
C PHE A 32 2.83 -0.14 -1.95
N ILE A 33 2.49 -1.12 -1.11
CA ILE A 33 2.79 -1.14 0.31
C ILE A 33 4.15 -1.80 0.52
N THR A 34 5.10 -1.07 1.10
CA THR A 34 6.44 -1.60 1.43
C THR A 34 6.61 -1.68 2.95
N PRO A 35 6.56 -2.89 3.54
CA PRO A 35 6.88 -3.08 4.95
C PRO A 35 8.28 -2.55 5.27
N ARG A 36 8.41 -1.72 6.31
CA ARG A 36 9.71 -1.15 6.68
C ARG A 36 10.58 -2.12 7.48
N HIS A 37 10.03 -2.73 8.53
CA HIS A 37 10.79 -3.49 9.52
C HIS A 37 10.77 -5.03 9.34
N VAL A 38 9.94 -5.54 8.44
CA VAL A 38 9.74 -6.99 8.18
C VAL A 38 9.77 -7.27 6.69
N MET A 39 9.96 -8.51 6.24
CA MET A 39 10.12 -8.79 4.81
C MET A 39 8.79 -8.93 4.08
N THR A 40 7.76 -9.43 4.76
CA THR A 40 6.47 -9.71 4.15
C THR A 40 5.35 -8.89 4.78
N ILE A 41 4.26 -8.66 4.02
CA ILE A 41 3.06 -8.00 4.54
C ILE A 41 2.39 -8.89 5.62
N GLN A 42 2.47 -10.21 5.45
CA GLN A 42 1.94 -11.19 6.39
C GLN A 42 2.61 -11.08 7.76
N GLU A 43 3.94 -11.02 7.81
CA GLU A 43 4.70 -10.75 9.04
C GLU A 43 4.28 -9.42 9.68
N LEU A 44 4.09 -8.38 8.86
CA LEU A 44 3.68 -7.07 9.34
C LEU A 44 2.33 -7.13 10.05
N MET A 45 1.36 -7.81 9.45
CA MET A 45 0.03 -7.99 10.04
C MET A 45 0.14 -8.77 11.35
N LEU A 46 0.85 -9.90 11.34
CA LEU A 46 1.01 -10.75 12.52
C LEU A 46 1.69 -10.02 13.70
N VAL A 47 2.64 -9.11 13.44
CA VAL A 47 3.25 -8.26 14.48
C VAL A 47 2.24 -7.29 15.10
N HIS A 48 1.33 -6.73 14.29
CA HIS A 48 0.36 -5.74 14.78
C HIS A 48 -0.86 -6.40 15.45
N GLU A 49 -1.24 -7.61 15.03
CA GLU A 49 -2.30 -8.42 15.63
C GLU A 49 -1.96 -8.88 17.05
N ARG A 50 -0.71 -9.29 17.30
CA ARG A 50 -0.22 -9.76 18.61
C ARG A 50 -0.35 -8.72 19.73
N ARG A 51 -0.65 -7.46 19.39
CA ARG A 51 -0.87 -6.38 20.37
C ARG A 51 -2.24 -6.43 21.05
N GLY A 52 -3.01 -7.51 20.89
CA GLY A 52 -4.22 -7.80 21.69
C GLY A 52 -5.42 -6.88 21.41
N ARG A 53 -5.42 -6.15 20.29
CA ARG A 53 -6.50 -5.23 19.93
C ARG A 53 -7.43 -5.85 18.90
N MET A 54 -8.73 -5.62 19.04
CA MET A 54 -9.73 -5.94 18.01
C MET A 54 -9.55 -5.01 16.80
N ILE A 55 -8.63 -5.38 15.91
CA ILE A 55 -8.31 -4.62 14.69
C ILE A 55 -9.20 -5.10 13.55
N GLY A 56 -9.87 -4.16 12.90
CA GLY A 56 -10.67 -4.39 11.69
C GLY A 56 -9.95 -3.97 10.41
N SER A 57 -9.03 -3.00 10.50
CA SER A 57 -8.23 -2.53 9.38
C SER A 57 -6.87 -1.97 9.79
N PHE A 58 -5.92 -2.06 8.86
CA PHE A 58 -4.58 -1.52 8.92
C PHE A 58 -4.45 -0.46 7.83
N VAL A 59 -4.13 0.77 8.23
CA VAL A 59 -4.06 1.91 7.32
C VAL A 59 -2.61 2.33 7.15
N PHE A 60 -2.19 2.52 5.91
CA PHE A 60 -0.83 2.86 5.52
C PHE A 60 -0.78 4.28 5.00
N ARG A 61 0.21 5.04 5.48
CA ARG A 61 0.48 6.39 4.99
C ARG A 61 1.19 6.30 3.64
N SER A 62 0.92 7.26 2.77
CA SER A 62 1.51 7.33 1.44
C SER A 62 2.49 8.47 1.30
N CYS A 63 3.41 8.29 0.35
CA CYS A 63 4.36 9.27 -0.12
C CYS A 63 4.55 9.07 -1.64
N VAL A 64 4.81 10.17 -2.35
CA VAL A 64 4.87 10.18 -3.82
C VAL A 64 6.30 10.07 -4.30
N PHE A 65 6.53 9.23 -5.30
CA PHE A 65 7.76 9.15 -6.06
C PHE A 65 7.50 9.74 -7.44
N CYS A 66 8.03 10.94 -7.66
CA CYS A 66 7.88 11.65 -8.93
C CYS A 66 8.87 11.09 -9.97
N LEU A 67 8.41 10.90 -11.20
CA LEU A 67 9.25 10.47 -12.32
C LEU A 67 10.16 11.60 -12.81
N GLU A 68 9.76 12.84 -12.52
CA GLU A 68 10.47 14.08 -12.82
C GLU A 68 11.71 14.27 -11.96
N TYR A 69 11.80 13.58 -10.82
CA TYR A 69 13.01 13.61 -10.01
C TYR A 69 14.18 13.01 -10.79
N LYS A 70 15.37 13.59 -10.56
CA LYS A 70 16.61 13.11 -11.16
C LYS A 70 16.71 11.60 -10.94
N GLN A 71 16.62 10.86 -12.04
CA GLN A 71 16.75 9.41 -12.03
C GLN A 71 18.16 9.09 -11.55
N ASP A 72 18.24 8.22 -10.54
CA ASP A 72 19.52 7.76 -10.05
C ASP A 72 20.15 6.87 -11.15
N ILE A 73 21.46 7.02 -11.40
CA ILE A 73 22.12 6.30 -12.49
C ILE A 73 22.05 4.79 -12.19
N PHE A 74 21.34 4.05 -13.05
CA PHE A 74 21.27 2.59 -12.97
C PHE A 74 22.39 1.95 -13.78
N PRO A 75 22.99 0.85 -13.28
CA PRO A 75 23.77 -0.01 -14.15
C PRO A 75 22.90 -0.51 -15.30
N HIS A 76 23.42 -0.48 -16.53
CA HIS A 76 22.69 -0.84 -17.77
C HIS A 76 22.06 -2.25 -17.77
N TYR A 77 22.43 -3.14 -16.83
CA TYR A 77 21.93 -4.51 -16.75
C TYR A 77 20.67 -4.69 -15.90
N ILE A 78 20.20 -3.65 -15.19
CA ILE A 78 18.97 -3.72 -14.38
C ILE A 78 17.79 -3.33 -15.27
N PRO A 79 16.76 -4.20 -15.45
CA PRO A 79 15.57 -3.84 -16.19
C PRO A 79 14.94 -2.57 -15.61
N HIS A 80 14.51 -1.67 -16.49
CA HIS A 80 13.91 -0.39 -16.12
C HIS A 80 12.48 -0.59 -15.57
N PHE A 81 12.36 -1.23 -14.40
CA PHE A 81 11.13 -1.15 -13.63
C PHE A 81 10.98 0.30 -13.18
N ILE A 82 9.90 0.96 -13.62
CA ILE A 82 9.61 2.35 -13.26
C ILE A 82 9.60 2.57 -11.74
N THR A 83 9.25 1.53 -10.98
CA THR A 83 9.25 1.53 -9.52
C THR A 83 10.63 1.45 -8.91
N GLN A 84 11.65 1.04 -9.67
CA GLN A 84 13.04 0.93 -9.23
C GLN A 84 13.91 2.07 -9.75
N THR A 85 13.55 2.75 -10.84
CA THR A 85 14.36 3.83 -11.46
C THR A 85 14.45 5.13 -10.65
N CYS A 86 13.55 5.33 -9.69
CA CYS A 86 13.55 6.50 -8.82
C CYS A 86 13.55 6.08 -7.34
N VAL A 87 14.65 6.39 -6.62
CA VAL A 87 14.71 6.19 -5.15
C VAL A 87 14.36 7.46 -4.37
N ARG A 88 14.07 8.55 -5.08
CA ARG A 88 13.70 9.82 -4.48
C ARG A 88 12.19 9.92 -4.35
N ARG A 89 11.74 10.43 -3.21
CA ARG A 89 10.33 10.72 -2.96
C ARG A 89 10.14 12.13 -2.42
N GLU A 90 8.91 12.61 -2.46
CA GLU A 90 8.52 13.79 -1.71
C GLU A 90 8.85 13.60 -0.22
N ASN A 91 9.42 14.62 0.41
CA ASN A 91 9.64 14.64 1.87
C ASN A 91 8.30 14.69 2.64
N TRP A 92 7.23 15.12 1.96
CA TRP A 92 5.90 15.12 2.53
C TRP A 92 5.32 13.71 2.58
N ILE A 93 4.87 13.29 3.76
CA ILE A 93 4.13 12.05 3.96
C ILE A 93 2.69 12.43 4.31
N TYR A 94 1.73 11.94 3.53
CA TYR A 94 0.32 12.27 3.76
C TYR A 94 -0.13 11.89 5.17
N PRO A 95 -0.98 12.72 5.83
CA PRO A 95 -1.54 12.40 7.13
C PRO A 95 -2.42 11.14 7.12
N PHE A 96 -2.73 10.64 8.31
CA PHE A 96 -3.65 9.51 8.48
C PHE A 96 -5.02 9.80 7.84
N LEU A 97 -5.59 8.80 7.16
CA LEU A 97 -6.85 8.84 6.39
C LEU A 97 -6.86 9.71 5.13
N ILE A 98 -5.79 10.45 4.84
CA ILE A 98 -5.64 11.26 3.63
C ILE A 98 -4.74 10.52 2.64
N ARG A 99 -5.26 10.23 1.44
CA ARG A 99 -4.55 9.46 0.41
C ARG A 99 -3.91 8.17 0.92
N THR A 100 -4.49 7.57 1.95
CA THR A 100 -4.02 6.31 2.51
C THR A 100 -4.50 5.13 1.67
N LYS A 101 -3.89 3.97 1.85
CA LYS A 101 -4.46 2.67 1.48
C LYS A 101 -4.43 1.74 2.67
N TYR A 102 -5.10 0.61 2.54
CA TYR A 102 -5.40 -0.18 3.72
C TYR A 102 -5.57 -1.66 3.42
N ILE A 103 -5.31 -2.45 4.45
CA ILE A 103 -5.61 -3.87 4.50
C ILE A 103 -6.74 -4.05 5.51
N VAL A 104 -7.78 -4.79 5.14
CA VAL A 104 -8.93 -5.07 6.00
C VAL A 104 -9.01 -6.52 6.38
N LYS A 105 -9.67 -6.78 7.51
CA LYS A 105 -10.33 -8.06 7.73
C LYS A 105 -11.74 -7.98 7.15
N PRO A 106 -12.04 -8.69 6.06
CA PRO A 106 -13.34 -8.58 5.39
C PRO A 106 -14.53 -8.77 6.32
N SER A 107 -14.47 -9.77 7.21
CA SER A 107 -15.51 -10.06 8.22
C SER A 107 -15.77 -8.95 9.25
N ARG A 108 -14.97 -7.88 9.24
CA ARG A 108 -15.07 -6.73 10.16
C ARG A 108 -15.35 -5.41 9.45
N VAL A 109 -15.71 -5.43 8.17
CA VAL A 109 -16.00 -4.22 7.39
C VAL A 109 -17.47 -4.19 7.00
N ILE A 110 -18.11 -3.04 7.20
CA ILE A 110 -19.46 -2.75 6.70
C ILE A 110 -19.35 -1.91 5.42
N MET A 111 -18.50 -0.88 5.43
CA MET A 111 -18.37 -0.01 4.27
C MET A 111 -16.96 0.54 4.17
N ALA A 112 -16.39 0.45 2.98
CA ALA A 112 -15.05 0.94 2.71
C ALA A 112 -15.05 1.97 1.58
N GLY A 113 -14.22 3.01 1.75
CA GLY A 113 -13.95 4.01 0.72
C GLY A 113 -12.64 3.74 -0.01
N VAL A 114 -12.27 4.63 -0.92
CA VAL A 114 -11.05 4.49 -1.75
C VAL A 114 -9.76 4.58 -0.92
N HIS A 115 -9.75 5.37 0.16
CA HIS A 115 -8.56 5.64 0.95
C HIS A 115 -8.56 5.02 2.35
N HIS A 116 -9.74 4.76 2.91
CA HIS A 116 -9.87 4.17 4.23
C HIS A 116 -11.24 3.50 4.38
N VAL A 117 -11.36 2.67 5.40
CA VAL A 117 -12.65 2.07 5.80
C VAL A 117 -13.51 3.14 6.47
N TRP A 118 -14.75 3.30 6.01
CA TRP A 118 -15.71 4.23 6.60
C TRP A 118 -16.39 3.63 7.83
N ASN A 119 -16.81 2.36 7.74
CA ASN A 119 -17.56 1.68 8.79
C ASN A 119 -17.00 0.28 9.05
N LEU A 120 -16.66 0.01 10.31
CA LEU A 120 -16.25 -1.30 10.78
C LEU A 120 -17.39 -1.97 11.55
N CYS A 121 -17.43 -3.31 11.49
CA CYS A 121 -18.42 -4.12 12.18
C CYS A 121 -18.11 -4.20 13.69
N LEU A 122 -19.14 -3.97 14.51
CA LEU A 122 -19.11 -4.03 15.97
C LEU A 122 -19.67 -5.39 16.40
N VAL A 123 -18.85 -6.41 16.55
CA VAL A 123 -19.33 -7.68 17.12
C VAL A 123 -18.41 -8.16 18.23
N GLN A 124 -18.86 -7.94 19.46
CA GLN A 124 -18.68 -8.89 20.56
C GLN A 124 -20.08 -9.22 21.10
N ARG A 125 -20.29 -10.49 21.46
CA ARG A 125 -21.48 -10.92 22.21
C ARG A 125 -21.57 -10.08 23.50
N GLY A 126 -22.49 -9.13 23.55
CA GLY A 126 -22.93 -8.47 24.78
C GLY A 126 -22.25 -7.16 25.19
N GLU A 127 -21.09 -6.77 24.65
CA GLU A 127 -20.41 -5.51 25.04
C GLU A 127 -19.84 -4.75 23.83
N THR A 128 -20.15 -3.46 23.76
CA THR A 128 -19.78 -2.54 22.68
C THR A 128 -18.33 -2.09 22.82
N SER A 129 -17.39 -2.80 22.21
CA SER A 129 -16.04 -2.27 22.00
C SER A 129 -15.84 -1.81 20.54
N SER A 130 -15.29 -0.60 20.36
CA SER A 130 -15.01 0.01 19.06
C SER A 130 -13.86 -0.73 18.35
N CYS A 131 -14.14 -1.36 17.20
CA CYS A 131 -13.11 -1.81 16.27
C CYS A 131 -12.39 -0.58 15.71
N LYS A 132 -11.08 -0.45 15.98
CA LYS A 132 -10.28 0.69 15.53
C LYS A 132 -9.46 0.34 14.30
N SER A 133 -9.31 1.31 13.40
CA SER A 133 -8.25 1.30 12.40
C SER A 133 -6.92 1.53 13.12
N SER A 134 -5.95 0.66 12.90
CA SER A 134 -4.60 0.86 13.45
C SER A 134 -3.70 1.53 12.40
N PRO A 135 -2.90 2.55 12.77
CA PRO A 135 -1.86 3.05 11.87
C PRO A 135 -0.82 1.94 11.68
N GLY A 136 -0.60 1.53 10.43
CA GLY A 136 0.52 0.69 10.05
C GLY A 136 1.75 1.56 9.78
N SER A 137 2.91 1.17 10.31
CA SER A 137 4.17 1.92 10.13
C SER A 137 4.83 1.71 8.75
N SER A 138 4.05 1.39 7.71
CA SER A 138 4.58 1.13 6.36
C SER A 138 4.22 2.28 5.43
N LEU A 139 5.19 2.65 4.59
CA LEU A 139 5.02 3.69 3.60
C LEU A 139 4.59 3.06 2.29
N GLN A 140 3.59 3.68 1.71
CA GLN A 140 3.08 3.35 0.41
C GLN A 140 3.72 4.29 -0.62
N LYS A 141 4.21 3.71 -1.71
CA LYS A 141 4.77 4.45 -2.84
C LYS A 141 3.70 4.59 -3.92
N SER A 142 3.40 5.82 -4.33
CA SER A 142 2.66 6.11 -5.56
C SER A 142 3.63 6.71 -6.58
N SER A 143 3.51 6.33 -7.85
CA SER A 143 4.28 6.95 -8.94
C SER A 143 3.37 7.89 -9.72
N VAL A 144 3.60 9.20 -9.64
CA VAL A 144 2.74 10.19 -10.32
C VAL A 144 3.62 11.12 -11.14
N SER A 145 3.20 11.34 -12.38
CA SER A 145 3.78 12.39 -13.21
C SER A 145 3.00 13.69 -12.99
N TRP A 146 3.69 14.73 -12.55
CA TRP A 146 3.15 16.09 -12.42
C TRP A 146 4.06 17.02 -13.22
N GLU A 147 3.50 18.11 -13.77
CA GLU A 147 4.27 19.20 -14.39
C GLU A 147 5.51 19.55 -13.55
N GLN A 148 6.64 19.72 -14.23
CA GLN A 148 8.00 19.92 -13.71
C GLN A 148 8.03 20.57 -12.31
N LYS A 149 8.09 19.75 -11.25
CA LYS A 149 8.39 20.23 -9.89
C LYS A 149 9.89 20.47 -9.74
N ASP A 150 10.41 21.45 -10.45
CA ASP A 150 11.73 21.99 -10.16
C ASP A 150 11.65 22.77 -8.82
N GLY A 151 12.29 22.23 -7.78
CA GLY A 151 12.45 22.92 -6.48
C GLY A 151 11.75 22.29 -5.26
N GLY A 152 11.06 21.16 -5.40
CA GLY A 152 10.52 20.43 -4.24
C GLY A 152 11.61 19.75 -3.40
N LYS A 153 11.53 19.83 -2.06
CA LYS A 153 12.40 19.06 -1.15
C LYS A 153 12.15 17.55 -1.36
N SER A 154 12.98 16.91 -2.18
CA SER A 154 13.00 15.45 -2.33
C SER A 154 13.97 14.83 -1.34
N GLU A 155 13.65 13.64 -0.86
CA GLU A 155 14.54 12.84 -0.01
C GLU A 155 14.78 11.46 -0.61
N VAL A 156 15.95 10.90 -0.34
CA VAL A 156 16.30 9.55 -0.78
C VAL A 156 15.68 8.55 0.19
N ASP A 157 14.83 7.65 -0.32
CA ASP A 157 14.25 6.58 0.47
C ASP A 157 14.94 5.24 0.14
N PRO A 158 15.88 4.76 0.98
CA PRO A 158 16.58 3.51 0.72
C PRO A 158 15.64 2.29 0.73
N MET A 159 14.45 2.41 1.35
CA MET A 159 13.47 1.32 1.38
C MET A 159 12.86 1.04 0.00
N SER A 160 12.92 1.99 -0.93
CA SER A 160 12.45 1.82 -2.31
C SER A 160 13.15 0.66 -3.04
N ARG A 161 14.39 0.32 -2.62
CA ARG A 161 15.20 -0.77 -3.19
C ARG A 161 15.16 -2.06 -2.37
N LYS A 162 14.35 -2.13 -1.31
CA LYS A 162 14.31 -3.29 -0.39
C LYS A 162 14.21 -4.62 -1.12
N TYR A 163 13.38 -4.68 -2.16
CA TYR A 163 13.10 -5.91 -2.90
C TYR A 163 13.85 -6.05 -4.22
N LEU A 164 14.77 -5.14 -4.55
CA LEU A 164 15.44 -5.11 -5.86
C LEU A 164 16.08 -6.46 -6.21
N ASN A 165 16.89 -7.02 -5.31
CA ASN A 165 17.56 -8.30 -5.54
C ASN A 165 16.58 -9.47 -5.70
N HIS A 166 15.48 -9.47 -4.95
CA HIS A 166 14.44 -10.49 -5.06
C HIS A 166 13.67 -10.37 -6.38
N LEU A 167 13.34 -9.14 -6.80
CA LEU A 167 12.67 -8.85 -8.06
C LEU A 167 13.52 -9.31 -9.24
N LEU A 168 14.81 -8.97 -9.28
CA LEU A 168 15.72 -9.34 -10.37
C LEU A 168 15.88 -10.86 -10.53
N ARG A 169 15.69 -11.62 -9.45
CA ARG A 169 15.74 -13.09 -9.45
C ARG A 169 14.37 -13.75 -9.64
N SER A 170 13.30 -12.95 -9.65
CA SER A 170 11.92 -13.46 -9.70
C SER A 170 11.59 -14.09 -11.06
N LYS A 171 10.65 -15.03 -11.05
CA LYS A 171 10.13 -15.67 -12.26
C LYS A 171 9.51 -14.64 -13.21
N ALA A 172 8.88 -13.59 -12.69
CA ALA A 172 8.28 -12.53 -13.50
C ALA A 172 9.30 -11.84 -14.40
N VAL A 173 10.48 -11.51 -13.86
CA VAL A 173 11.56 -10.88 -14.65
C VAL A 173 12.16 -11.86 -15.66
N LYS A 174 12.27 -13.14 -15.30
CA LYS A 174 12.72 -14.17 -16.25
C LYS A 174 11.77 -14.28 -17.44
N ILE A 175 10.46 -14.41 -17.18
CA ILE A 175 9.43 -14.46 -18.24
C ILE A 175 9.43 -13.17 -19.07
N TRP A 176 9.52 -12.01 -18.42
CA TRP A 176 9.54 -10.73 -19.14
C TRP A 176 10.68 -10.67 -20.18
N LYS A 177 11.88 -11.11 -19.80
CA LYS A 177 13.05 -11.17 -20.70
C LYS A 177 12.94 -12.22 -21.81
N GLU A 178 12.08 -13.22 -21.64
CA GLU A 178 11.81 -14.22 -22.69
C GLU A 178 10.78 -13.71 -23.70
N LEU A 179 9.87 -12.83 -23.27
CA LEU A 179 8.79 -12.30 -24.09
C LEU A 179 9.14 -11.00 -24.84
N PHE A 180 10.08 -10.19 -24.31
CA PHE A 180 10.47 -8.88 -24.81
C PHE A 180 12.00 -8.74 -24.81
#